data_AF-A0A2W4WDK3-F1
#
_entry.id   AF-A0A2W4WDK3-F1
#
_cell.length_a   1.000
_cell.length_b   1.000
_cell.length_c   1.000
_cell.angle_alpha   90.00
_cell.angle_beta   90.00
_cell.angle_gamma   90.00
#
_symmetry.space_group_name_H-M   'P 1'
#
loop_
_entity.id
_entity.type
_entity.pdbx_description
1 polymer ?
#
loop_
_entity_poly.entity_id
_entity_poly.type
_entity_poly.pdbx_seq_one_letter_code
_entity_poly.pdbx_strand_id
1 'polypeptide(L)'
;MKLSTAILLPLILAATAGTAMAQNAPLTRADVQAQAIAARDAGQLPDGTIVKFEVASGSTTTRAQVRAELAEAQRLGQLGDPDIVTFVVPTGPSKTRAQVLAELKEAQRLGLVDFADNKYPVVATPEQAEQIRQAGLRVVNGVNVGMLTQ
;
A
#
# COMPACT_ATOMS: atom_id res chain seq x y z
N MET A 1 40.83 -35.73 -64.07
CA MET A 1 41.59 -34.52 -63.68
C MET A 1 40.91 -33.29 -64.27
N LYS A 2 40.57 -32.33 -63.41
CA LYS A 2 40.62 -30.85 -63.61
C LYS A 2 39.59 -30.20 -64.56
N LEU A 3 38.57 -29.50 -64.03
CA LEU A 3 38.52 -28.08 -63.52
C LEU A 3 38.36 -27.07 -64.68
N SER A 4 37.63 -25.96 -64.59
CA SER A 4 36.48 -25.50 -63.80
C SER A 4 36.07 -24.17 -64.48
N THR A 5 34.77 -23.94 -64.57
CA THR A 5 34.08 -22.89 -65.34
C THR A 5 34.47 -21.46 -64.95
N ALA A 6 34.70 -20.63 -65.96
CA ALA A 6 35.03 -19.20 -65.84
C ALA A 6 33.82 -18.39 -65.32
N ILE A 7 34.03 -17.60 -64.27
CA ILE A 7 33.02 -16.72 -63.66
C ILE A 7 33.27 -15.29 -64.18
N LEU A 8 32.27 -14.76 -64.88
CA LEU A 8 32.17 -13.37 -65.32
C LEU A 8 31.37 -12.59 -64.26
N LEU A 9 32.03 -11.64 -63.59
CA LEU A 9 31.38 -10.62 -62.75
C LEU A 9 30.57 -9.64 -63.61
N PRO A 10 29.51 -9.07 -63.04
CA PRO A 10 29.48 -7.62 -63.01
C PRO A 10 29.19 -7.03 -61.62
N LEU A 11 29.89 -5.91 -61.44
CA LEU A 11 29.80 -4.87 -60.43
C LEU A 11 28.36 -4.40 -60.15
N ILE A 12 27.93 -4.46 -58.89
CA ILE A 12 26.75 -3.73 -58.41
C ILE A 12 27.24 -2.69 -57.38
N LEU A 13 27.13 -1.43 -57.76
CA LEU A 13 27.41 -0.26 -56.95
C LEU A 13 26.21 0.00 -56.02
N ALA A 14 26.39 -0.19 -54.71
CA ALA A 14 25.42 0.22 -53.70
C ALA A 14 26.03 1.32 -52.82
N ALA A 15 25.68 2.56 -53.12
CA ALA A 15 25.90 3.70 -52.24
C ALA A 15 24.65 3.89 -51.38
N THR A 16 24.73 3.64 -50.08
CA THR A 16 23.81 4.26 -49.10
C THR A 16 24.54 4.55 -47.79
N ALA A 17 24.60 5.85 -47.54
CA ALA A 17 24.95 6.61 -46.35
C ALA A 17 24.98 5.88 -44.99
N GLY A 18 25.98 6.27 -44.18
CA GLY A 18 25.97 6.04 -42.75
C GLY A 18 24.79 6.74 -42.06
N THR A 19 24.41 6.18 -40.92
CA THR A 19 23.70 6.75 -39.75
C THR A 19 23.30 5.52 -38.90
N ALA A 20 23.40 5.47 -37.58
CA ALA A 20 23.77 6.45 -36.60
C ALA A 20 24.23 5.71 -35.34
N MET A 21 25.34 6.15 -34.77
CA MET A 21 25.50 6.14 -33.32
C MET A 21 24.60 7.25 -32.78
N ALA A 22 23.41 6.90 -32.32
CA ALA A 22 22.56 7.81 -31.55
C ALA A 22 22.07 7.06 -30.31
N GLN A 23 23.01 6.67 -29.45
CA GLN A 23 22.72 6.03 -28.16
C GLN A 23 22.08 6.97 -27.13
N ASN A 24 21.64 8.18 -27.52
CA ASN A 24 20.97 9.10 -26.60
C ASN A 24 20.11 10.17 -27.29
N ALA A 25 19.49 9.84 -28.43
CA ALA A 25 18.42 10.69 -28.95
C ALA A 25 17.19 10.52 -28.02
N PRO A 26 16.56 11.62 -27.56
CA PRO A 26 15.34 11.51 -26.79
C PRO A 26 14.28 10.80 -27.63
N LEU A 27 13.65 9.75 -27.08
CA LEU A 27 12.65 8.96 -27.79
C LEU A 27 11.59 9.89 -28.39
N THR A 28 11.33 9.73 -29.69
CA THR A 28 10.26 10.49 -30.31
C THR A 28 8.91 9.93 -29.84
N ARG A 29 7.86 10.74 -29.94
CA ARG A 29 6.50 10.27 -29.63
C ARG A 29 6.10 9.06 -30.48
N ALA A 30 6.60 8.98 -31.72
CA ALA A 30 6.37 7.85 -32.60
C ALA A 30 7.01 6.56 -32.06
N ASP A 31 8.23 6.65 -31.55
CA ASP A 31 8.95 5.50 -30.97
C ASP A 31 8.26 4.99 -29.70
N VAL A 32 7.82 5.92 -28.83
CA VAL A 32 7.06 5.58 -27.61
C VAL A 32 5.73 4.92 -27.96
N GLN A 33 5.04 5.38 -29.01
CA GLN A 33 3.78 4.78 -29.47
C GLN A 33 4.00 3.37 -30.03
N ALA A 34 5.04 3.18 -30.85
CA ALA A 34 5.39 1.86 -31.37
C ALA A 34 5.74 0.90 -30.24
N GLN A 35 6.48 1.36 -29.23
CA GLN A 35 6.82 0.56 -28.06
C GLN A 35 5.59 0.19 -27.23
N ALA A 36 4.63 1.11 -27.06
CA ALA A 36 3.38 0.84 -26.36
C ALA A 36 2.51 -0.19 -27.10
N ILE A 37 2.46 -0.15 -28.43
CA ILE A 37 1.75 -1.14 -29.26
C ILE A 37 2.42 -2.51 -29.13
N ALA A 38 3.75 -2.58 -29.25
CA ALA A 38 4.49 -3.83 -29.09
C ALA A 38 4.31 -4.44 -27.69
N ALA A 39 4.30 -3.62 -26.63
CA ALA A 39 4.03 -4.07 -25.27
C ALA A 39 2.58 -4.57 -25.10
N ARG A 40 1.62 -3.96 -25.80
CA ARG A 40 0.21 -4.41 -25.82
C ARG A 40 0.10 -5.77 -26.48
N ASP A 41 0.68 -5.92 -27.67
CA ASP A 41 0.61 -7.15 -28.47
C ASP A 41 1.34 -8.31 -27.78
N ALA A 42 2.40 -7.99 -27.02
CA ALA A 42 3.10 -8.94 -26.16
C ALA A 42 2.35 -9.25 -24.84
N GLY A 43 1.18 -8.68 -24.60
CA GLY A 43 0.38 -8.88 -23.38
C GLY A 43 1.04 -8.31 -22.12
N GLN A 44 1.96 -7.37 -22.25
CA GLN A 44 2.73 -6.78 -21.14
C GLN A 44 2.07 -5.53 -20.56
N LEU A 45 1.01 -5.02 -21.20
CA LEU A 45 0.21 -3.93 -20.66
C LEU A 45 -0.94 -4.49 -19.81
N PRO A 46 -1.15 -3.98 -18.58
CA PRO A 46 -2.32 -4.33 -17.80
C PRO A 46 -3.58 -3.83 -18.51
N ASP A 47 -4.64 -4.63 -18.53
CA ASP A 47 -5.92 -4.34 -19.20
C ASP A 47 -6.76 -3.23 -18.53
N GLY A 48 -6.14 -2.44 -17.65
CA GLY A 48 -6.81 -1.41 -16.85
C GLY A 48 -7.73 -1.93 -15.74
N THR A 49 -7.92 -3.24 -15.62
CA THR A 49 -8.81 -3.87 -14.63
C THR A 49 -8.04 -4.65 -13.57
N ILE A 50 -6.83 -5.12 -13.88
CA ILE A 50 -6.02 -5.91 -12.94
C ILE A 50 -4.90 -5.06 -12.35
N VAL A 51 -5.14 -4.52 -11.16
CA VAL A 51 -4.07 -4.14 -10.23
C VAL A 51 -3.33 -5.43 -9.87
N LYS A 52 -2.05 -5.55 -10.23
CA LYS A 52 -1.25 -6.71 -9.83
C LYS A 52 -1.02 -6.64 -8.32
N PHE A 53 -1.83 -7.38 -7.56
CA PHE A 53 -1.55 -7.65 -6.16
C PHE A 53 -0.46 -8.72 -6.11
N GLU A 54 0.70 -8.39 -5.56
CA GLU A 54 1.67 -9.40 -5.15
C GLU A 54 1.09 -10.13 -3.93
N VAL A 55 0.27 -11.14 -4.18
CA VAL A 55 -0.20 -12.04 -3.15
C VAL A 55 1.01 -12.88 -2.74
N ALA A 56 1.46 -12.73 -1.49
CA ALA A 56 2.48 -13.60 -0.93
C ALA A 56 2.08 -15.06 -1.18
N SER A 57 3.04 -15.87 -1.63
CA SER A 57 2.84 -17.29 -1.93
C SER A 57 1.98 -17.95 -0.85
N GLY A 58 0.90 -18.61 -1.28
CA GLY A 58 -0.02 -19.31 -0.38
C GLY A 58 0.73 -20.31 0.52
N SER A 59 0.12 -20.64 1.66
CA SER A 59 0.71 -21.55 2.65
C SER A 59 1.32 -22.79 1.99
N THR A 60 2.55 -23.13 2.36
CA THR A 60 3.22 -24.38 1.95
C THR A 60 2.67 -25.59 2.71
N THR A 61 1.79 -25.39 3.69
CA THR A 61 1.21 -26.47 4.48
C THR A 61 0.08 -27.17 3.72
N THR A 62 0.14 -28.49 3.70
CA THR A 62 -0.94 -29.33 3.17
C THR A 62 -2.12 -29.34 4.14
N ARG A 63 -3.34 -29.58 3.62
CA ARG A 63 -4.53 -29.78 4.48
C ARG A 63 -4.35 -30.90 5.51
N ALA A 64 -3.54 -31.92 5.18
CA ALA A 64 -3.25 -33.02 6.11
C ALA A 64 -2.41 -32.54 7.30
N GLN A 65 -1.39 -31.71 7.04
CA GLN A 65 -0.55 -31.12 8.09
C GLN A 65 -1.36 -30.21 9.02
N VAL A 66 -2.20 -29.33 8.46
CA VAL A 66 -3.07 -28.44 9.25
C VAL A 66 -4.02 -29.24 10.15
N ARG A 67 -4.56 -30.36 9.66
CA ARG A 67 -5.44 -31.23 10.47
C ARG A 67 -4.68 -31.95 11.59
N ALA A 68 -3.45 -32.39 11.32
CA ALA A 68 -2.61 -33.02 12.32
C ALA A 68 -2.24 -32.03 13.45
N GLU A 69 -1.85 -30.81 13.08
CA GLU A 69 -1.56 -29.72 14.00
C GLU A 69 -2.79 -29.34 14.84
N LEU A 70 -3.96 -29.22 14.20
CA LEU A 70 -5.22 -28.96 14.91
C LEU A 70 -5.55 -30.04 15.94
N ALA A 71 -5.39 -31.33 15.56
CA ALA A 71 -5.66 -32.44 16.46
C ALA A 71 -4.66 -32.48 17.65
N GLU A 72 -3.41 -32.11 17.41
CA GLU A 72 -2.41 -31.97 18.47
C GLU A 72 -2.73 -30.83 19.43
N ALA A 73 -3.07 -29.65 18.90
CA ALA A 73 -3.49 -28.50 19.69
C ALA A 73 -4.74 -28.81 20.53
N GLN A 74 -5.68 -29.61 19.99
CA GLN A 74 -6.84 -30.12 20.73
C GLN A 74 -6.44 -31.03 21.89
N ARG A 75 -5.53 -31.99 21.65
CA ARG A 75 -5.04 -32.87 22.72
C ARG A 75 -4.31 -32.12 23.82
N LEU A 76 -3.55 -31.09 23.45
CA LEU A 76 -2.79 -30.26 24.38
C LEU A 76 -3.65 -29.17 25.06
N GLY A 77 -4.95 -29.09 24.74
CA GLY A 77 -5.86 -28.09 25.32
C GLY A 77 -5.51 -26.65 24.94
N GLN A 78 -4.88 -26.45 23.78
CA GLN A 78 -4.40 -25.14 23.32
C GLN A 78 -5.46 -24.36 22.52
N LEU A 79 -6.64 -24.96 22.27
CA LEU A 79 -7.74 -24.24 21.66
C LEU A 79 -8.44 -23.39 22.72
N GLY A 80 -8.63 -22.11 22.41
CA GLY A 80 -9.51 -21.25 23.21
C GLY A 80 -10.95 -21.76 23.19
N ASP A 81 -11.71 -21.42 24.22
CA ASP A 81 -13.14 -21.71 24.27
C ASP A 81 -13.87 -20.89 23.19
N PRO A 82 -14.53 -21.53 22.20
CA PRO A 82 -15.21 -20.83 21.11
C PRO A 82 -16.43 -20.02 21.58
N ASP A 83 -16.97 -20.31 22.77
CA ASP A 83 -18.12 -19.61 23.35
C ASP A 83 -17.69 -18.43 24.25
N ILE A 84 -16.39 -18.31 24.56
CA ILE A 84 -15.85 -17.20 25.36
C ILE A 84 -15.15 -16.19 24.46
N VAL A 85 -15.87 -15.11 24.13
CA VAL A 85 -15.24 -13.89 23.60
C VAL A 85 -14.47 -13.22 24.74
N THR A 86 -13.15 -13.41 24.78
CA THR A 86 -12.30 -12.73 25.76
C THR A 86 -12.09 -11.28 25.33
N PHE A 87 -12.89 -10.37 25.89
CA PHE A 87 -12.64 -8.93 25.75
C PHE A 87 -11.50 -8.52 26.67
N VAL A 88 -10.30 -8.40 26.11
CA VAL A 88 -9.18 -7.77 26.82
C VAL A 88 -9.45 -6.28 26.88
N VAL A 89 -10.00 -5.80 28.01
CA VAL A 89 -10.07 -4.37 28.28
C VAL A 89 -8.64 -3.91 28.50
N PRO A 90 -8.09 -2.99 27.69
CA PRO A 90 -6.72 -2.52 27.85
C PRO A 90 -6.56 -1.89 29.24
N THR A 91 -5.73 -2.50 30.08
CA THR A 91 -5.34 -1.98 31.39
C THR A 91 -4.28 -0.89 31.21
N GLY A 92 -4.70 0.24 30.66
CA GLY A 92 -3.90 1.46 30.55
C GLY A 92 -4.67 2.66 31.11
N PRO A 93 -4.02 3.83 31.29
CA PRO A 93 -4.72 5.05 31.65
C PRO A 93 -5.77 5.36 30.58
N SER A 94 -7.04 5.12 30.90
CA SER A 94 -8.15 5.37 30.00
C SER A 94 -8.55 6.85 30.10
N LYS A 95 -8.80 7.48 28.95
CA LYS A 95 -9.39 8.81 28.94
C LYS A 95 -10.81 8.71 29.48
N THR A 96 -11.15 9.57 30.43
CA THR A 96 -12.54 9.75 30.88
C THR A 96 -13.39 10.27 29.73
N ARG A 97 -14.70 10.00 29.79
CA ARG A 97 -15.67 10.53 28.82
C ARG A 97 -15.56 12.04 28.67
N ALA A 98 -15.32 12.75 29.77
CA ALA A 98 -15.17 14.20 29.78
C ALA A 98 -13.92 14.67 28.99
N GLN A 99 -12.78 13.97 29.15
CA GLN A 99 -11.58 14.24 28.36
C GLN A 99 -11.82 14.01 26.86
N VAL A 100 -12.45 12.89 26.51
CA VAL A 100 -12.75 12.56 25.10
C VAL A 100 -13.65 13.61 24.45
N LEU A 101 -14.68 14.10 25.16
CA LEU A 101 -15.58 15.14 24.64
C LEU A 101 -14.85 16.48 24.44
N ALA A 102 -13.94 16.84 25.34
CA ALA A 102 -13.16 18.06 25.21
C ALA A 102 -12.18 17.99 24.02
N GLU A 103 -11.51 16.86 23.85
CA GLU A 103 -10.64 16.60 22.70
C GLU A 103 -11.44 16.64 21.38
N LEU A 104 -12.61 16.00 21.34
CA LEU A 104 -13.47 15.98 20.16
C LEU A 104 -13.92 17.40 19.77
N LYS A 105 -14.34 18.21 20.75
CA LYS A 105 -14.74 19.60 20.51
C LYS A 105 -13.60 20.43 19.92
N GLU A 106 -12.39 20.23 20.42
CA GLU A 106 -11.20 20.93 19.91
C GLU A 106 -10.85 20.48 18.49
N ALA A 107 -10.94 19.18 18.20
CA ALA A 107 -10.74 18.65 16.84
C ALA A 107 -11.77 19.21 15.85
N GLN A 108 -13.03 19.35 16.26
CA GLN A 108 -14.08 19.99 15.44
C GLN A 108 -13.78 21.47 15.18
N ARG A 109 -13.33 22.22 16.21
CA ARG A 109 -12.92 23.62 16.08
C ARG A 109 -11.78 23.80 15.07
N LEU A 110 -10.86 22.85 15.04
CA LEU A 110 -9.73 22.82 14.12
C LEU A 110 -10.10 22.33 12.71
N GLY A 111 -11.35 21.94 12.47
CA GLY A 111 -11.79 21.40 11.18
C GLY A 111 -11.21 20.03 10.86
N LEU A 112 -10.77 19.28 11.88
CA LEU A 112 -10.15 17.96 11.73
C LEU A 112 -11.16 16.81 11.73
N VAL A 113 -12.44 17.12 11.92
CA VAL A 113 -13.55 16.16 11.86
C VAL A 113 -14.40 16.50 10.65
N ASP A 114 -14.28 15.71 9.60
CA ASP A 114 -15.11 15.81 8.40
C ASP A 114 -16.31 14.86 8.52
N PHE A 115 -17.51 15.36 8.21
CA PHE A 115 -18.76 14.61 8.22
C PHE A 115 -19.43 14.51 6.84
N ALA A 116 -18.90 15.18 5.81
CA ALA A 116 -19.63 15.42 4.56
C ALA A 116 -18.88 15.05 3.27
N ASP A 117 -17.55 15.26 3.17
CA ASP A 117 -16.90 15.39 1.86
C ASP A 117 -15.92 14.26 1.47
N ASN A 118 -16.00 13.08 2.11
CA ASN A 118 -15.12 11.92 1.86
C ASN A 118 -13.61 12.26 1.93
N LYS A 119 -13.22 13.37 2.56
CA LYS A 119 -11.82 13.79 2.68
C LYS A 119 -11.18 13.05 3.85
N TYR A 120 -10.92 11.77 3.64
CA TYR A 120 -10.30 10.90 4.64
C TYR A 120 -9.03 10.24 4.08
N PRO A 121 -7.94 10.18 4.87
CA PRO A 121 -7.80 10.65 6.25
C PRO A 121 -7.46 12.15 6.37
N VAL A 122 -8.07 12.85 7.32
CA VAL A 122 -7.59 14.15 7.78
C VAL A 122 -6.48 13.91 8.81
N VAL A 123 -5.24 14.19 8.43
CA VAL A 123 -4.07 14.03 9.31
C VAL A 123 -3.83 15.33 10.05
N ALA A 124 -3.94 15.31 11.37
CA ALA A 124 -3.61 16.45 12.23
C ALA A 124 -2.10 16.72 12.23
N THR A 125 -1.70 17.99 12.21
CA THR A 125 -0.30 18.36 12.48
C THR A 125 0.06 18.06 13.94
N PRO A 126 1.36 17.91 14.28
CA PRO A 126 1.79 17.69 15.66
C PRO A 126 1.28 18.76 16.64
N GLU A 127 1.25 20.02 16.21
CA GLU A 127 0.77 21.15 17.01
C GLU A 127 -0.74 21.07 17.26
N GLN A 128 -1.51 20.63 16.27
CA GLN A 128 -2.95 20.43 16.40
C GLN A 128 -3.26 19.25 17.32
N ALA A 129 -2.53 18.14 17.16
CA ALA A 129 -2.65 16.98 18.04
C ALA A 129 -2.35 17.34 19.50
N GLU A 130 -1.35 18.20 19.71
CA GLU A 130 -1.01 18.72 21.03
C GLU A 130 -2.11 19.60 21.62
N GLN A 131 -2.68 20.52 20.84
CA GLN A 131 -3.80 21.36 21.27
C GLN A 131 -5.01 20.52 21.71
N ILE A 132 -5.33 19.49 20.94
CA ILE A 132 -6.40 18.53 21.26
C ILE A 132 -6.08 17.84 22.59
N ARG A 133 -4.89 17.25 22.73
CA ARG A 133 -4.47 16.57 23.97
C ARG A 133 -4.56 17.48 25.19
N GLN A 134 -4.14 18.73 25.05
CA GLN A 134 -4.20 19.71 26.14
C GLN A 134 -5.64 20.09 26.50
N ALA A 135 -6.57 20.12 25.54
CA ALA A 135 -7.99 20.32 25.82
C ALA A 135 -8.55 19.22 26.73
N GLY A 136 -8.18 17.97 26.50
CA GLY A 136 -8.51 16.86 27.40
C GLY A 136 -7.93 17.04 28.80
N LEU A 137 -6.64 17.39 28.91
CA LEU A 137 -5.95 17.56 30.19
C LEU A 137 -6.50 18.70 31.05
N ARG A 138 -6.99 19.79 30.44
CA ARG A 138 -7.62 20.91 31.16
C ARG A 138 -8.83 20.47 31.97
N VAL A 139 -9.60 19.49 31.47
CA VAL A 139 -10.78 18.97 32.18
C VAL A 139 -10.40 18.16 33.41
N VAL A 140 -9.27 17.43 33.38
CA VAL A 140 -8.76 16.71 34.55
C VAL A 140 -8.39 17.68 35.67
N ASN A 141 -7.76 18.79 35.31
CA ASN A 141 -7.30 19.80 36.27
C ASN A 141 -8.47 20.67 36.77
N GLY A 142 -9.48 20.94 35.94
CA GLY A 142 -10.67 21.72 36.30
C GLY A 142 -11.59 21.00 37.29
N VAL A 143 -11.67 19.67 37.26
CA VAL A 143 -12.46 18.88 38.23
C VAL A 143 -11.87 18.97 39.65
N ASN A 144 -10.56 19.15 39.79
CA ASN A 144 -9.92 19.28 41.11
C ASN A 144 -10.15 20.64 41.80
N VAL A 145 -10.51 21.70 41.07
CA VAL A 145 -10.72 23.04 41.66
C VAL A 145 -12.16 23.21 42.18
N GLY A 146 -13.12 22.45 41.66
CA GLY A 146 -14.54 22.52 42.04
C GLY A 146 -14.93 21.74 43.30
N MET A 147 -14.03 20.91 43.86
CA MET A 147 -14.32 20.03 45.02
C MET A 147 -13.68 20.53 46.33
N LEU A 148 -13.01 21.68 46.34
CA LEU A 148 -12.34 22.25 47.52
C LEU A 148 -13.02 23.50 48.10
N THR A 149 -14.24 23.81 47.66
CA THR A 149 -15.05 24.89 48.24
C THR A 149 -16.49 24.46 48.41
N GLN A 150 -16.75 23.63 49.42
CA GLN A 150 -18.02 23.58 50.17
C GLN A 150 -17.73 23.24 51.63
#